data_AF-B7L6N5-F1
#
_entry.id   AF-B7L6N5-F1
#
_cell.length_a   1.000
_cell.length_b   1.000
_cell.length_c   1.000
_cell.angle_alpha   90.00
_cell.angle_beta   90.00
_cell.angle_gamma   90.00
#
_symmetry.space_group_name_H-M   'P 1'
#
loop_
_entity.id
_entity.type
_entity.pdbx_description
1 polymer ?
#
loop_
_entity_poly.entity_id
_entity_poly.type
_entity_poly.pdbx_seq_one_letter_code
_entity_poly.pdbx_strand_id
1 'polypeptide(L)'
;MKKVLLQNHPGSEKYSFNGWEIFNSNFERMIKENKAMLLCKWGFYLTCVVAVMFVFAAITSNGLNERGLITAGCSFLYLLIMMGLIVRAGFKAKKEQLHYYQAKGIEPLSIEKLQALQLIAPYRFYHKQWSETLEFWPRKPEPGKDTFQYHVLPFDSIDIISKRRESLEDQWGIEDSESYCALMEHFLSGDHGANTFKANMEEAPEQVIALLNKFAVFPSDYISDCANNRSGKSSAKLIWAAELSWMISISSTAFQNGTIEEELAWHYIMLASRKAHELFESEEDYQKNSLMGFLYWHICCYRRKLTDAELEACYRYDKQFWEHYSKKCRWPIRNVPWGASSVKYS
;
A
#
# COMPACT_ATOMS: atom_id res chain seq x y z
N MET A 1 14.09 -2.31 -23.78
CA MET A 1 12.87 -3.10 -23.46
C MET A 1 11.96 -2.23 -22.62
N LYS A 2 10.70 -1.99 -23.03
CA LYS A 2 9.70 -1.38 -22.12
C LYS A 2 9.61 -2.28 -20.88
N LYS A 3 9.81 -1.70 -19.69
CA LYS A 3 9.68 -2.44 -18.43
C LYS A 3 8.21 -2.86 -18.32
N VAL A 4 7.95 -4.16 -18.25
CA VAL A 4 6.58 -4.67 -18.13
C VAL A 4 6.09 -4.34 -16.72
N LEU A 5 5.00 -3.59 -16.60
CA LEU A 5 4.37 -3.27 -15.31
C LEU A 5 3.85 -4.57 -14.69
N LEU A 6 4.31 -4.88 -13.49
CA LEU A 6 3.81 -5.96 -12.66
C LEU A 6 3.81 -5.48 -11.21
N GLN A 7 2.73 -5.74 -10.51
CA GLN A 7 2.55 -5.36 -9.11
C GLN A 7 2.46 -6.60 -8.22
N ASN A 8 2.43 -6.39 -6.91
CA ASN A 8 2.05 -7.44 -5.97
C ASN A 8 0.66 -8.00 -6.34
N HIS A 9 0.43 -9.26 -5.98
CA HIS A 9 -0.93 -9.79 -6.04
C HIS A 9 -1.77 -9.02 -5.01
N PRO A 10 -2.99 -8.55 -5.35
CA PRO A 10 -3.82 -7.83 -4.38
C PRO A 10 -3.98 -8.63 -3.08
N GLY A 11 -3.72 -7.99 -1.94
CA GLY A 11 -3.80 -8.62 -0.62
C GLY A 11 -2.52 -9.34 -0.19
N SER A 12 -1.44 -9.27 -0.98
CA SER A 12 -0.13 -9.79 -0.63
C SER A 12 0.89 -8.67 -0.42
N GLU A 13 1.76 -8.88 0.57
CA GLU A 13 2.95 -8.07 0.82
C GLU A 13 4.13 -8.48 -0.08
N LYS A 14 4.06 -9.61 -0.79
CA LYS A 14 5.18 -10.12 -1.58
C LYS A 14 5.17 -9.59 -3.00
N TYR A 15 6.38 -9.32 -3.49
CA TYR A 15 6.62 -8.88 -4.87
C TYR A 15 7.45 -9.89 -5.67
N SER A 16 7.17 -10.16 -6.94
CA SER A 16 5.82 -10.12 -7.54
C SER A 16 5.11 -11.44 -7.19
N PHE A 17 4.03 -11.80 -7.88
CA PHE A 17 3.26 -13.04 -7.74
C PHE A 17 3.95 -14.18 -6.98
N ASN A 18 3.49 -14.43 -5.76
CA ASN A 18 3.87 -15.64 -5.04
C ASN A 18 2.93 -16.77 -5.46
N GLY A 19 3.36 -17.62 -6.39
CA GLY A 19 2.58 -18.75 -6.89
C GLY A 19 2.09 -19.67 -5.76
N TRP A 20 2.85 -19.81 -4.67
CA TRP A 20 2.45 -20.59 -3.50
C TRP A 20 1.29 -19.95 -2.74
N GLU A 21 1.34 -18.64 -2.51
CA GLU A 21 0.23 -17.92 -1.84
C GLU A 21 -1.05 -17.98 -2.66
N ILE A 22 -0.93 -17.77 -3.97
CA ILE A 22 -2.06 -17.82 -4.90
C ILE A 22 -2.61 -19.25 -4.98
N PHE A 23 -1.74 -20.25 -5.03
CA PHE A 23 -2.15 -21.65 -4.96
C PHE A 23 -2.87 -21.96 -3.65
N ASN A 24 -2.28 -21.61 -2.50
CA ASN A 24 -2.83 -21.92 -1.18
C ASN A 24 -4.15 -21.18 -0.90
N SER A 25 -4.29 -19.90 -1.30
CA SER A 25 -5.55 -19.16 -1.11
C SER A 25 -6.69 -19.72 -1.95
N ASN A 26 -6.41 -20.08 -3.21
CA ASN A 26 -7.36 -20.79 -4.06
C ASN A 26 -7.72 -22.16 -3.48
N PHE A 27 -6.73 -22.87 -2.93
CA PHE A 27 -6.93 -24.16 -2.29
C PHE A 27 -7.82 -24.05 -1.05
N GLU A 28 -7.63 -23.02 -0.22
CA GLU A 28 -8.47 -22.73 0.94
C GLU A 28 -9.91 -22.37 0.55
N ARG A 29 -10.09 -21.58 -0.52
CA ARG A 29 -11.43 -21.32 -1.09
C ARG A 29 -12.10 -22.63 -1.53
N MET A 30 -11.40 -23.48 -2.27
CA MET A 30 -11.91 -24.80 -2.67
C MET A 30 -12.22 -25.70 -1.48
N ILE A 31 -11.43 -25.67 -0.40
CA ILE A 31 -11.75 -26.42 0.84
C ILE A 31 -13.06 -25.93 1.45
N LYS A 32 -13.29 -24.62 1.48
CA LYS A 32 -14.52 -24.02 2.02
C LYS A 32 -15.75 -24.49 1.23
N GLU A 33 -15.62 -24.58 -0.08
CA GLU A 33 -16.68 -25.04 -0.99
C GLU A 33 -16.81 -26.57 -1.02
N ASN A 34 -15.71 -27.30 -0.80
CA ASN A 34 -15.66 -28.76 -0.81
C ASN A 34 -14.73 -29.27 0.30
N LYS A 35 -15.32 -29.65 1.44
CA LYS A 35 -14.58 -30.14 2.62
C LYS A 35 -13.69 -31.36 2.34
N ALA A 36 -13.98 -32.16 1.32
CA ALA A 36 -13.13 -33.30 0.93
C ALA A 36 -11.73 -32.88 0.43
N MET A 37 -11.59 -31.65 -0.06
CA MET A 37 -10.29 -31.08 -0.47
C MET A 37 -9.32 -30.90 0.71
N LEU A 38 -9.83 -30.92 1.95
CA LEU A 38 -8.99 -30.89 3.15
C LEU A 38 -8.04 -32.11 3.20
N LEU A 39 -8.50 -33.28 2.77
CA LEU A 39 -7.68 -34.49 2.70
C LEU A 39 -6.53 -34.33 1.70
N CYS A 40 -6.72 -33.60 0.61
CA CYS A 40 -5.67 -33.29 -0.35
C CYS A 40 -4.62 -32.32 0.24
N LYS A 41 -5.02 -31.36 1.08
CA LYS A 41 -4.06 -30.48 1.80
C LYS A 41 -3.19 -31.27 2.76
N TRP A 42 -3.80 -32.13 3.57
CA TRP A 42 -3.07 -32.98 4.52
C TRP A 42 -2.23 -34.04 3.80
N GLY A 43 -2.72 -34.57 2.68
CA GLY A 43 -1.96 -35.44 1.79
C GLY A 43 -0.68 -34.79 1.30
N PHE A 44 -0.69 -33.49 0.98
CA PHE A 44 0.52 -32.76 0.62
C PHE A 44 1.55 -32.75 1.74
N TYR A 45 1.16 -32.34 2.95
CA TYR A 45 2.06 -32.31 4.11
C TYR A 45 2.59 -33.69 4.47
N LEU A 46 1.72 -34.71 4.46
CA LEU A 46 2.11 -36.08 4.73
C LEU A 46 3.13 -36.59 3.69
N THR A 47 2.92 -36.28 2.42
CA THR A 47 3.85 -36.66 1.34
C THR A 47 5.21 -35.96 1.50
N CYS A 48 5.24 -34.70 1.93
CA CYS A 48 6.50 -34.02 2.26
C CYS A 48 7.25 -34.72 3.40
N VAL A 49 6.56 -35.10 4.48
CA VAL A 49 7.17 -35.83 5.61
C VAL A 49 7.70 -37.19 5.16
N VAL A 50 6.91 -37.92 4.37
CA VAL A 50 7.30 -39.23 3.81
C VAL A 50 8.51 -39.10 2.89
N ALA A 51 8.55 -38.08 2.03
CA ALA A 51 9.70 -37.82 1.16
C ALA A 51 10.98 -37.55 1.97
N VAL A 52 10.88 -36.75 3.05
CA VAL A 52 12.02 -36.50 3.95
C VAL A 52 12.50 -37.78 4.63
N MET A 53 11.58 -38.63 5.12
CA MET A 53 11.94 -39.92 5.72
C MET A 53 12.67 -40.83 4.73
N PHE A 54 12.25 -40.84 3.46
CA PHE A 54 12.92 -41.63 2.43
C PHE A 54 14.32 -41.11 2.07
N VAL A 55 14.55 -39.79 2.09
CA VAL A 55 15.90 -39.21 1.95
C VAL A 55 16.80 -39.70 3.08
N PHE A 56 16.33 -39.69 4.33
CA PHE A 56 17.10 -40.20 5.47
C PHE A 56 17.36 -41.71 5.36
N ALA A 57 16.35 -42.50 5.02
CA ALA A 57 16.51 -43.95 4.85
C ALA A 57 17.47 -44.31 3.71
N ALA A 58 17.48 -43.55 2.60
CA ALA A 58 18.41 -43.74 1.49
C ALA A 58 19.87 -43.40 1.85
N ILE A 59 20.10 -42.54 2.85
CA ILE A 59 21.44 -42.17 3.36
C ILE A 59 21.96 -43.22 4.37
N THR A 60 21.09 -44.04 4.95
CA THR A 60 21.52 -45.14 5.82
C THR A 60 22.16 -46.30 5.03
N SER A 61 23.05 -47.06 5.67
CA SER A 61 23.85 -48.15 5.05
C SER A 61 23.03 -49.26 4.39
N ASN A 62 21.73 -49.36 4.70
CA ASN A 62 20.86 -50.45 4.23
C ASN A 62 20.01 -50.07 3.01
N GLY A 63 20.02 -48.80 2.57
CA GLY A 63 19.26 -48.33 1.41
C GLY A 63 17.74 -48.54 1.52
N LEU A 64 17.03 -48.35 0.40
CA LEU A 64 15.58 -48.58 0.30
C LEU A 64 15.30 -49.95 -0.34
N ASN A 65 14.31 -50.68 0.20
CA ASN A 65 13.78 -51.88 -0.44
C ASN A 65 12.88 -51.52 -1.65
N GLU A 66 12.48 -52.50 -2.46
CA GLU A 66 11.70 -52.29 -3.69
C GLU A 66 10.37 -51.52 -3.46
N ARG A 67 9.63 -51.85 -2.39
CA ARG A 67 8.42 -51.10 -2.00
C ARG A 67 8.74 -49.65 -1.60
N GLY A 68 9.87 -49.44 -0.93
CA GLY A 68 10.39 -48.13 -0.56
C GLY A 68 10.76 -47.30 -1.79
N LEU A 69 11.36 -47.91 -2.81
CA LEU A 69 11.66 -47.25 -4.08
C LEU A 69 10.40 -46.83 -4.82
N ILE A 70 9.37 -47.69 -4.90
CA ILE A 70 8.08 -47.34 -5.51
C ILE A 70 7.42 -46.18 -4.76
N THR A 71 7.40 -46.23 -3.43
CA THR A 71 6.77 -45.19 -2.60
C THR A 71 7.51 -43.86 -2.69
N ALA A 72 8.84 -43.89 -2.72
CA ALA A 72 9.68 -42.71 -2.95
C ALA A 72 9.43 -42.11 -4.35
N GLY A 73 9.33 -42.95 -5.39
CA GLY A 73 8.99 -42.54 -6.75
C GLY A 73 7.61 -41.87 -6.85
N CYS A 74 6.59 -42.44 -6.21
CA CYS A 74 5.25 -41.84 -6.15
C CYS A 74 5.24 -40.51 -5.39
N SER A 75 5.95 -40.44 -4.25
CA SER A 75 6.09 -39.19 -3.47
C SER A 75 6.77 -38.10 -4.28
N PHE A 76 7.84 -38.45 -5.01
CA PHE A 76 8.56 -37.52 -5.87
C PHE A 76 7.70 -37.01 -7.03
N LEU A 77 6.98 -37.90 -7.72
CA LEU A 77 6.05 -37.52 -8.79
C LEU A 77 4.96 -36.57 -8.26
N TYR A 78 4.40 -36.86 -7.08
CA TYR A 78 3.41 -36.00 -6.46
C TYR A 78 3.97 -34.60 -6.14
N LEU A 79 5.19 -34.50 -5.61
CA LEU A 79 5.87 -33.22 -5.37
C LEU A 79 6.09 -32.44 -6.66
N LEU A 80 6.48 -33.11 -7.76
CA LEU A 80 6.62 -32.48 -9.08
C LEU A 80 5.29 -31.92 -9.59
N ILE A 81 4.19 -32.67 -9.45
CA ILE A 81 2.85 -32.20 -9.83
C ILE A 81 2.50 -30.95 -9.03
N MET A 82 2.70 -30.98 -7.71
CA MET A 82 2.39 -29.85 -6.83
C MET A 82 3.24 -28.62 -7.16
N MET A 83 4.54 -28.81 -7.42
CA MET A 83 5.41 -27.74 -7.89
C MET A 83 4.93 -27.16 -9.22
N GLY A 84 4.52 -28.02 -10.16
CA GLY A 84 3.90 -27.61 -11.43
C GLY A 84 2.63 -26.77 -11.25
N LEU A 85 1.76 -27.15 -10.31
CA LEU A 85 0.54 -26.39 -10.00
C LEU A 85 0.84 -25.01 -9.38
N ILE A 86 1.82 -24.92 -8.49
CA ILE A 86 2.29 -23.66 -7.88
C ILE A 86 2.84 -22.72 -8.95
N VAL A 87 3.72 -23.24 -9.82
CA VAL A 87 4.30 -22.48 -10.94
C VAL A 87 3.21 -22.01 -11.90
N ARG A 88 2.27 -22.90 -12.25
CA ARG A 88 1.12 -22.57 -13.09
C ARG A 88 0.25 -21.48 -12.47
N ALA A 89 0.00 -21.51 -11.17
CA ALA A 89 -0.77 -20.46 -10.47
C ALA A 89 -0.08 -19.10 -10.58
N GLY A 90 1.25 -19.05 -10.40
CA GLY A 90 2.04 -17.83 -10.60
C GLY A 90 1.96 -17.30 -12.04
N PHE A 91 2.14 -18.15 -13.04
CA PHE A 91 2.00 -17.76 -14.46
C PHE A 91 0.59 -17.28 -14.79
N LYS A 92 -0.43 -17.95 -14.26
CA LYS A 92 -1.83 -17.55 -14.46
C LYS A 92 -2.06 -16.15 -13.91
N ALA A 93 -1.64 -15.87 -12.68
CA ALA A 93 -1.80 -14.55 -12.07
C ALA A 93 -1.09 -13.44 -12.84
N LYS A 94 0.15 -13.71 -13.31
CA LYS A 94 0.87 -12.79 -14.19
C LYS A 94 0.10 -12.53 -15.48
N LYS A 95 -0.41 -13.57 -16.15
CA LYS A 95 -1.20 -13.43 -17.38
C LYS A 95 -2.47 -12.61 -17.15
N GLU A 96 -3.19 -12.88 -16.06
CA GLU A 96 -4.42 -12.16 -15.72
C GLU A 96 -4.16 -10.68 -15.43
N GLN A 97 -3.11 -10.35 -14.65
CA GLN A 97 -2.76 -8.95 -14.37
C GLN A 97 -2.30 -8.20 -15.64
N LEU A 98 -1.51 -8.85 -16.51
CA LEU A 98 -1.09 -8.23 -17.77
C LEU A 98 -2.26 -8.00 -18.73
N HIS A 99 -3.18 -8.96 -18.83
CA HIS A 99 -4.41 -8.79 -19.60
C HIS A 99 -5.24 -7.63 -19.05
N TYR A 100 -5.41 -7.56 -17.72
CA TYR A 100 -6.11 -6.46 -17.06
C TYR A 100 -5.53 -5.08 -17.42
N TYR A 101 -4.21 -4.94 -17.38
CA TYR A 101 -3.54 -3.69 -17.76
C TYR A 101 -3.77 -3.34 -19.23
N GLN A 102 -3.69 -4.32 -20.13
CA GLN A 102 -3.98 -4.10 -21.54
C GLN A 102 -5.43 -3.69 -21.78
N ALA A 103 -6.39 -4.38 -21.17
CA ALA A 103 -7.81 -4.09 -21.31
C ALA A 103 -8.20 -2.70 -20.79
N LYS A 104 -7.50 -2.19 -19.77
CA LYS A 104 -7.71 -0.86 -19.21
C LYS A 104 -6.81 0.24 -19.77
N GLY A 105 -5.85 -0.09 -20.63
CA GLY A 105 -4.83 0.86 -21.08
C GLY A 105 -3.94 1.37 -19.95
N ILE A 106 -3.70 0.57 -18.90
CA ILE A 106 -2.80 0.92 -17.80
C ILE A 106 -1.36 0.77 -18.28
N GLU A 107 -0.65 1.89 -18.34
CA GLU A 107 0.76 1.94 -18.71
C GLU A 107 1.68 2.07 -17.48
N PRO A 108 2.96 1.66 -17.59
CA PRO A 108 3.95 1.96 -16.55
C PRO A 108 4.02 3.46 -16.27
N LEU A 109 3.95 3.84 -14.99
CA LEU A 109 4.02 5.24 -14.57
C LEU A 109 5.40 5.85 -14.83
N SER A 110 5.43 7.17 -15.07
CA SER A 110 6.67 7.93 -15.10
C SER A 110 7.33 7.96 -13.71
N ILE A 111 8.60 8.35 -13.66
CA ILE A 111 9.31 8.43 -12.38
C ILE A 111 8.66 9.44 -11.44
N GLU A 112 8.16 10.57 -11.96
CA GLU A 112 7.52 11.61 -11.14
C GLU A 112 6.21 11.10 -10.53
N LYS A 113 5.43 10.33 -11.28
CA LYS A 113 4.19 9.70 -10.77
C LYS A 113 4.51 8.62 -9.73
N LEU A 114 5.58 7.85 -9.92
CA LEU A 114 6.05 6.88 -8.92
C LEU A 114 6.53 7.56 -7.64
N GLN A 115 7.24 8.68 -7.76
CA GLN A 115 7.65 9.52 -6.62
C GLN A 115 6.45 10.09 -5.87
N ALA A 116 5.39 10.49 -6.58
CA ALA A 116 4.15 10.91 -5.95
C ALA A 116 3.49 9.78 -5.14
N LEU A 117 3.41 8.56 -5.70
CA LEU A 117 2.84 7.42 -4.99
C LEU A 117 3.74 6.87 -3.86
N GLN A 118 5.05 7.13 -3.90
CA GLN A 118 6.00 6.77 -2.83
C GLN A 118 5.60 7.40 -1.50
N LEU A 119 5.05 8.62 -1.53
CA LEU A 119 4.62 9.36 -0.34
C LEU A 119 3.59 8.60 0.51
N ILE A 120 2.75 7.78 -0.13
CA ILE A 120 1.74 6.94 0.55
C ILE A 120 2.06 5.44 0.47
N ALA A 121 3.27 5.06 0.03
CA ALA A 121 3.67 3.66 -0.10
C ALA A 121 3.65 2.88 1.22
N PRO A 122 4.02 3.45 2.40
CA PRO A 122 3.92 2.73 3.66
C PRO A 122 2.50 2.27 3.99
N TYR A 123 1.52 3.16 3.78
CA TYR A 123 0.10 2.85 3.97
C TYR A 123 -0.36 1.76 3.00
N ARG A 124 -0.08 1.93 1.70
CA ARG A 124 -0.43 0.93 0.68
C ARG A 124 0.21 -0.43 0.95
N PHE A 125 1.44 -0.47 1.43
CA PHE A 125 2.13 -1.69 1.80
C PHE A 125 1.46 -2.40 2.98
N TYR A 126 1.16 -1.65 4.04
CA TYR A 126 0.48 -2.20 5.22
C TYR A 126 -0.88 -2.80 4.88
N HIS A 127 -1.65 -2.12 4.02
CA HIS A 127 -2.95 -2.58 3.54
C HIS A 127 -2.88 -3.53 2.32
N LYS A 128 -1.67 -3.89 1.87
CA LYS A 128 -1.41 -4.85 0.78
C LYS A 128 -2.09 -4.46 -0.53
N GLN A 129 -2.12 -3.15 -0.77
CA GLN A 129 -2.68 -2.50 -1.94
C GLN A 129 -1.65 -2.41 -3.08
N TRP A 130 -2.11 -2.10 -4.28
CA TRP A 130 -1.26 -1.75 -5.40
C TRP A 130 -0.57 -0.41 -5.17
N SER A 131 0.69 -0.31 -5.60
CA SER A 131 1.57 0.83 -5.32
C SER A 131 1.99 1.60 -6.57
N GLU A 132 1.88 1.01 -7.75
CA GLU A 132 2.36 1.57 -9.02
C GLU A 132 1.20 1.91 -9.98
N THR A 133 0.00 2.08 -9.45
CA THR A 133 -1.22 2.56 -10.14
C THR A 133 -2.02 3.48 -9.22
N LEU A 134 -2.88 4.34 -9.77
CA LEU A 134 -3.86 5.06 -8.94
C LEU A 134 -4.83 4.11 -8.25
N GLU A 135 -5.23 3.04 -8.94
CA GLU A 135 -6.04 1.99 -8.35
C GLU A 135 -5.25 1.30 -7.22
N PHE A 136 -5.79 1.31 -6.00
CA PHE A 136 -5.25 0.52 -4.87
C PHE A 136 -5.57 -0.97 -5.00
N TRP A 137 -6.60 -1.28 -5.78
CA TRP A 137 -7.10 -2.62 -6.00
C TRP A 137 -7.75 -2.69 -7.39
N PRO A 138 -7.63 -3.81 -8.11
CA PRO A 138 -8.29 -3.98 -9.40
C PRO A 138 -9.82 -3.82 -9.30
N ARG A 139 -10.40 -3.07 -10.24
CA ARG A 139 -11.85 -2.92 -10.40
C ARG A 139 -12.33 -3.82 -11.51
N LYS A 140 -13.52 -4.41 -11.34
CA LYS A 140 -14.11 -5.24 -12.39
C LYS A 140 -14.28 -4.40 -13.66
N PRO A 141 -13.83 -4.89 -14.84
CA PRO A 141 -14.10 -4.23 -16.11
C PRO A 141 -15.61 -4.03 -16.33
N GLU A 142 -15.99 -2.97 -17.03
CA GLU A 142 -17.39 -2.77 -17.39
C GLU A 142 -17.93 -3.93 -18.22
N PRO A 143 -19.21 -4.32 -18.03
CA PRO A 143 -19.83 -5.37 -18.82
C PRO A 143 -19.67 -5.13 -20.32
N GLY A 144 -19.21 -6.16 -21.05
CA GLY A 144 -19.03 -6.10 -22.51
C GLY A 144 -17.72 -5.46 -22.99
N LYS A 145 -16.94 -4.79 -22.13
CA LYS A 145 -15.63 -4.25 -22.51
C LYS A 145 -14.50 -5.28 -22.46
N ASP A 146 -14.61 -6.29 -21.59
CA ASP A 146 -13.62 -7.36 -21.46
C ASP A 146 -14.31 -8.71 -21.26
N THR A 147 -14.09 -9.65 -22.20
CA THR A 147 -14.65 -11.01 -22.16
C THR A 147 -13.69 -12.01 -21.51
N PHE A 148 -12.53 -11.57 -21.04
CA PHE A 148 -11.54 -12.44 -20.44
C PHE A 148 -12.02 -12.99 -19.09
N GLN A 149 -11.75 -14.27 -18.85
CA GLN A 149 -12.14 -14.94 -17.61
C GLN A 149 -10.99 -14.90 -16.59
N TYR A 150 -11.15 -14.02 -15.60
CA TYR A 150 -10.28 -13.93 -14.44
C TYR A 150 -10.65 -14.99 -13.40
N HIS A 151 -9.66 -15.73 -12.90
CA HIS A 151 -9.89 -16.78 -11.90
C HIS A 151 -9.12 -16.53 -10.61
N VAL A 152 -7.96 -15.88 -10.71
CA VAL A 152 -7.05 -15.67 -9.57
C VAL A 152 -6.95 -14.20 -9.20
N LEU A 153 -7.02 -13.27 -10.16
CA LEU A 153 -7.04 -11.84 -9.87
C LEU A 153 -8.40 -11.47 -9.23
N PRO A 154 -8.43 -11.08 -7.95
CA PRO A 154 -9.66 -10.63 -7.30
C PRO A 154 -10.03 -9.25 -7.83
N PHE A 155 -11.31 -8.87 -7.75
CA PHE A 155 -11.78 -7.51 -8.02
C PHE A 155 -12.44 -6.94 -6.77
N ASP A 156 -12.39 -5.61 -6.62
CA ASP A 156 -13.23 -4.92 -5.64
C ASP A 156 -14.71 -5.23 -5.91
N SER A 157 -15.47 -5.46 -4.83
CA SER A 157 -16.92 -5.61 -4.93
C SER A 157 -17.59 -4.24 -5.06
N ILE A 158 -18.79 -4.22 -5.64
CA ILE A 158 -19.61 -3.01 -5.74
C ILE A 158 -19.89 -2.42 -4.34
N ASP A 159 -20.14 -3.28 -3.35
CA ASP A 159 -20.35 -2.88 -1.95
C ASP A 159 -19.14 -2.19 -1.32
N ILE A 160 -17.92 -2.64 -1.64
CA ILE A 160 -16.70 -1.96 -1.17
C ILE A 160 -16.57 -0.58 -1.81
N ILE A 161 -16.92 -0.47 -3.10
CA ILE A 161 -16.86 0.81 -3.82
C ILE A 161 -17.90 1.80 -3.26
N SER A 162 -19.13 1.35 -3.01
CA SER A 162 -20.18 2.20 -2.43
C SER A 162 -19.80 2.68 -1.02
N LYS A 163 -19.29 1.79 -0.16
CA LYS A 163 -18.81 2.16 1.19
C LYS A 163 -17.67 3.19 1.17
N ARG A 164 -16.78 3.11 0.18
CA ARG A 164 -15.73 4.13 0.01
C ARG A 164 -16.31 5.48 -0.42
N ARG A 165 -17.36 5.48 -1.25
CA ARG A 165 -18.07 6.70 -1.63
C ARG A 165 -18.76 7.33 -0.41
N GLU A 166 -19.52 6.54 0.34
CA GLU A 166 -20.13 6.97 1.61
C GLU A 166 -19.08 7.54 2.56
N SER A 167 -17.93 6.88 2.70
CA SER A 167 -16.84 7.37 3.55
C SER A 167 -16.23 8.69 3.07
N LEU A 168 -16.20 8.98 1.75
CA LEU A 168 -15.71 10.26 1.25
C LEU A 168 -16.71 11.39 1.54
N GLU A 169 -18.00 11.11 1.40
CA GLU A 169 -19.08 12.05 1.73
C GLU A 169 -19.11 12.32 3.24
N ASP A 170 -19.19 11.27 4.07
CA ASP A 170 -19.36 11.39 5.52
C ASP A 170 -18.14 12.02 6.23
N GLN A 171 -16.92 11.68 5.79
CA GLN A 171 -15.70 12.10 6.49
C GLN A 171 -15.06 13.35 5.90
N TRP A 172 -15.24 13.58 4.59
CA TRP A 172 -14.54 14.63 3.86
C TRP A 172 -15.47 15.58 3.12
N GLY A 173 -16.78 15.32 3.11
CA GLY A 173 -17.76 16.17 2.42
C GLY A 173 -17.63 16.13 0.90
N ILE A 174 -17.10 15.05 0.33
CA ILE A 174 -16.90 14.91 -1.12
C ILE A 174 -18.06 14.14 -1.75
N GLU A 175 -18.98 14.87 -2.37
CA GLU A 175 -20.14 14.32 -3.09
C GLU A 175 -19.85 14.16 -4.60
N ASP A 176 -19.04 15.07 -5.14
CA ASP A 176 -18.77 15.25 -6.56
C ASP A 176 -17.37 15.83 -6.83
N SER A 177 -17.10 16.18 -8.09
CA SER A 177 -15.80 16.74 -8.50
C SER A 177 -15.57 18.15 -7.93
N GLU A 178 -16.63 18.96 -7.74
CA GLU A 178 -16.52 20.34 -7.29
C GLU A 178 -16.15 20.40 -5.80
N SER A 179 -16.88 19.66 -4.97
CA SER A 179 -16.59 19.46 -3.55
C SER A 179 -15.21 18.83 -3.33
N TYR A 180 -14.79 17.89 -4.19
CA TYR A 180 -13.43 17.38 -4.21
C TYR A 180 -12.39 18.49 -4.46
N CYS A 181 -12.54 19.29 -5.51
CA CYS A 181 -11.60 20.36 -5.83
C CYS A 181 -11.52 21.38 -4.69
N ALA A 182 -12.66 21.78 -4.13
CA ALA A 182 -12.73 22.70 -3.00
C ALA A 182 -11.94 22.18 -1.79
N LEU A 183 -12.05 20.88 -1.47
CA LEU A 183 -11.26 20.27 -0.40
C LEU A 183 -9.76 20.26 -0.72
N MET A 184 -9.37 19.95 -1.97
CA MET A 184 -7.96 19.96 -2.36
C MET A 184 -7.35 21.36 -2.28
N GLU A 185 -8.08 22.40 -2.70
CA GLU A 185 -7.65 23.81 -2.55
C GLU A 185 -7.56 24.21 -1.07
N HIS A 186 -8.50 23.74 -0.23
CA HIS A 186 -8.46 23.98 1.22
C HIS A 186 -7.25 23.33 1.89
N PHE A 187 -6.83 22.13 1.46
CA PHE A 187 -5.55 21.57 1.89
C PHE A 187 -4.39 22.44 1.42
N LEU A 188 -4.37 22.85 0.15
CA LEU A 188 -3.26 23.62 -0.43
C LEU A 188 -3.07 25.01 0.22
N SER A 189 -4.14 25.64 0.71
CA SER A 189 -4.09 26.90 1.46
C SER A 189 -3.45 26.74 2.85
N GLY A 190 -3.46 25.52 3.40
CA GLY A 190 -2.95 25.19 4.73
C GLY A 190 -3.96 25.45 5.85
N ASP A 191 -5.17 25.87 5.52
CA ASP A 191 -6.20 26.24 6.51
C ASP A 191 -6.78 25.03 7.24
N HIS A 192 -6.58 23.82 6.70
CA HIS A 192 -7.02 22.59 7.34
C HIS A 192 -6.27 22.30 8.66
N GLY A 193 -4.97 22.61 8.74
CA GLY A 193 -4.16 22.25 9.90
C GLY A 193 -2.77 22.91 9.93
N ALA A 194 -2.10 23.06 8.80
CA ALA A 194 -0.76 23.66 8.74
C ALA A 194 -0.72 25.09 9.30
N ASN A 195 -1.68 25.94 8.96
CA ASN A 195 -1.77 27.32 9.46
C ASN A 195 -2.09 27.37 10.96
N THR A 196 -2.93 26.46 11.44
CA THR A 196 -3.22 26.30 12.88
C THR A 196 -1.98 25.85 13.65
N PHE A 197 -1.21 24.89 13.11
CA PHE A 197 0.07 24.47 13.70
C PHE A 197 1.05 25.64 13.79
N LYS A 198 1.18 26.42 12.70
CA LYS A 198 2.03 27.60 12.68
C LYS A 198 1.63 28.61 13.76
N ALA A 199 0.35 28.98 13.82
CA ALA A 199 -0.15 29.94 14.81
C ALA A 199 0.11 29.47 16.25
N ASN A 200 -0.14 28.20 16.55
CA ASN A 200 0.11 27.65 17.88
C ASN A 200 1.61 27.61 18.24
N MET A 201 2.48 27.34 17.27
CA MET A 201 3.94 27.39 17.46
C MET A 201 4.46 28.82 17.64
N GLU A 202 3.82 29.82 17.05
CA GLU A 202 4.15 31.24 17.24
C GLU A 202 3.66 31.76 18.61
N GLU A 203 2.48 31.33 19.05
CA GLU A 203 1.88 31.76 20.32
C GLU A 203 2.50 31.05 21.55
N ALA A 204 2.65 29.73 21.50
CA ALA A 204 3.04 28.92 22.65
C ALA A 204 3.88 27.68 22.25
N PRO A 205 5.10 27.87 21.70
CA PRO A 205 5.91 26.77 21.17
C PRO A 205 6.20 25.68 22.20
N GLU A 206 6.49 26.05 23.44
CA GLU A 206 6.77 25.09 24.52
C GLU A 206 5.56 24.20 24.83
N GLN A 207 4.34 24.72 24.74
CA GLN A 207 3.12 23.95 24.99
C GLN A 207 2.86 22.96 23.86
N VAL A 208 3.03 23.37 22.60
CA VAL A 208 2.88 22.47 21.45
C VAL A 208 3.91 21.35 21.48
N ILE A 209 5.17 21.69 21.79
CA ILE A 209 6.25 20.70 21.93
C ILE A 209 5.93 19.71 23.06
N ALA A 210 5.53 20.19 24.24
CA ALA A 210 5.17 19.34 25.37
C ALA A 210 3.97 18.43 25.03
N LEU A 211 2.99 18.96 24.31
CA LEU A 211 1.78 18.25 23.91
C LEU A 211 2.08 17.09 22.94
N LEU A 212 2.92 17.33 21.92
CA LEU A 212 3.36 16.28 21.00
C LEU A 212 4.23 15.24 21.72
N ASN A 213 5.17 15.71 22.55
CA ASN A 213 6.10 14.84 23.28
C ASN A 213 5.44 13.99 24.38
N LYS A 214 4.21 14.33 24.79
CA LYS A 214 3.39 13.49 25.66
C LYS A 214 3.09 12.12 25.05
N PHE A 215 2.92 12.03 23.74
CA PHE A 215 2.48 10.80 23.05
C PHE A 215 3.55 10.17 22.17
N ALA A 216 4.54 10.96 21.72
CA ALA A 216 5.56 10.52 20.77
C ALA A 216 6.86 11.28 21.00
N VAL A 217 8.00 10.60 21.01
CA VAL A 217 9.30 11.27 21.18
C VAL A 217 9.76 11.86 19.84
N PHE A 218 9.39 13.11 19.59
CA PHE A 218 9.96 13.92 18.51
C PHE A 218 11.05 14.83 19.08
N PRO A 219 12.23 14.93 18.44
CA PRO A 219 13.24 15.88 18.87
C PRO A 219 12.66 17.31 18.89
N SER A 220 12.77 18.03 20.01
CA SER A 220 12.17 19.36 20.17
C SER A 220 12.71 20.38 19.17
N ASP A 221 14.00 20.27 18.84
CA ASP A 221 14.66 21.03 17.77
C ASP A 221 14.02 20.78 16.40
N TYR A 222 13.63 19.54 16.10
CA TYR A 222 12.90 19.20 14.87
C TYR A 222 11.52 19.84 14.81
N ILE A 223 10.75 19.82 15.91
CA ILE A 223 9.41 20.44 15.95
C ILE A 223 9.54 21.95 15.71
N SER A 224 10.44 22.61 16.44
CA SER A 224 10.72 24.04 16.28
C SER A 224 11.16 24.39 14.86
N ASP A 225 12.06 23.61 14.28
CA ASP A 225 12.54 23.83 12.93
C ASP A 225 11.46 23.60 11.86
N CYS A 226 10.46 22.74 12.11
CA CYS A 226 9.31 22.60 11.21
C CYS A 226 8.47 23.89 11.12
N ALA A 227 8.40 24.69 12.18
CA ALA A 227 7.68 25.96 12.20
C ALA A 227 8.44 27.10 11.49
N ASN A 228 9.75 26.95 11.32
CA ASN A 228 10.60 28.00 10.77
C ASN A 228 10.78 27.86 9.25
N ASN A 229 10.89 29.00 8.57
CA ASN A 229 11.30 29.03 7.17
C ASN A 229 12.80 28.72 7.06
N ARG A 230 13.15 27.64 6.36
CA ARG A 230 14.54 27.30 6.05
C ARG A 230 15.03 28.09 4.84
N SER A 231 16.31 28.45 4.84
CA SER A 231 16.93 29.18 3.73
C SER A 231 16.80 28.41 2.41
N GLY A 232 16.33 29.08 1.36
CA GLY A 232 16.16 28.50 0.02
C GLY A 232 14.88 27.67 -0.19
N LYS A 233 13.92 27.69 0.73
CA LYS A 233 12.59 27.06 0.59
C LYS A 233 11.49 28.11 0.51
N SER A 234 10.43 27.84 -0.27
CA SER A 234 9.32 28.80 -0.40
C SER A 234 8.41 28.86 0.85
N SER A 235 8.40 27.81 1.67
CA SER A 235 7.64 27.77 2.92
C SER A 235 8.27 26.88 3.98
N ALA A 236 7.84 27.06 5.24
CA ALA A 236 8.13 26.17 6.36
C ALA A 236 7.51 24.77 6.12
N LYS A 237 8.07 23.75 6.76
CA LYS A 237 7.59 22.36 6.67
C LYS A 237 6.24 22.17 7.35
N LEU A 238 6.02 22.85 8.46
CA LEU A 238 4.83 22.74 9.30
C LEU A 238 4.48 21.25 9.53
N ILE A 239 3.23 20.88 9.35
CA ILE A 239 2.74 19.49 9.35
C ILE A 239 2.33 19.03 7.93
N TRP A 240 2.89 19.67 6.89
CA TRP A 240 2.46 19.48 5.49
C TRP A 240 2.42 18.01 5.08
N ALA A 241 3.34 17.16 5.54
CA ALA A 241 3.39 15.78 5.06
C ALA A 241 2.09 15.01 5.31
N ALA A 242 1.42 15.23 6.45
CA ALA A 242 0.14 14.58 6.75
C ALA A 242 -0.95 15.03 5.76
N GLU A 243 -1.09 16.34 5.54
CA GLU A 243 -2.07 16.91 4.60
C GLU A 243 -1.84 16.47 3.17
N LEU A 244 -0.58 16.47 2.73
CA LEU A 244 -0.20 15.99 1.41
C LEU A 244 -0.49 14.49 1.25
N SER A 245 -0.30 13.69 2.30
CA SER A 245 -0.62 12.26 2.28
C SER A 245 -2.13 11.99 2.15
N TRP A 246 -2.96 12.81 2.83
CA TRP A 246 -4.41 12.76 2.69
C TRP A 246 -4.84 13.15 1.30
N MET A 247 -4.31 14.24 0.74
CA MET A 247 -4.61 14.66 -0.63
C MET A 247 -4.39 13.51 -1.63
N ILE A 248 -3.27 12.79 -1.53
CA ILE A 248 -2.95 11.69 -2.46
C ILE A 248 -3.88 10.49 -2.23
N SER A 249 -4.16 10.15 -0.98
CA SER A 249 -5.03 9.03 -0.61
C SER A 249 -6.49 9.27 -1.00
N ILE A 250 -6.99 10.48 -0.76
CA ILE A 250 -8.35 10.92 -1.12
C ILE A 250 -8.48 10.97 -2.65
N SER A 251 -7.50 11.55 -3.36
CA SER A 251 -7.51 11.63 -4.83
C SER A 251 -7.55 10.24 -5.47
N SER A 252 -6.75 9.31 -4.96
CA SER A 252 -6.79 7.91 -5.41
C SER A 252 -8.15 7.26 -5.10
N THR A 253 -8.81 7.64 -4.00
CA THR A 253 -10.10 7.06 -3.57
C THR A 253 -11.24 7.58 -4.42
N ALA A 254 -11.26 8.89 -4.66
CA ALA A 254 -12.21 9.56 -5.55
C ALA A 254 -12.08 9.07 -6.99
N PHE A 255 -10.87 8.76 -7.46
CA PHE A 255 -10.69 8.11 -8.76
C PHE A 255 -11.21 6.67 -8.77
N GLN A 256 -10.86 5.88 -7.74
CA GLN A 256 -11.25 4.47 -7.64
C GLN A 256 -12.77 4.29 -7.62
N ASN A 257 -13.51 5.15 -6.92
CA ASN A 257 -14.97 5.08 -6.83
C ASN A 257 -15.71 5.81 -7.96
N GLY A 258 -14.99 6.51 -8.84
CA GLY A 258 -15.55 7.20 -10.01
C GLY A 258 -16.13 8.59 -9.71
N THR A 259 -15.81 9.19 -8.56
CA THR A 259 -16.15 10.60 -8.27
C THR A 259 -15.39 11.57 -9.18
N ILE A 260 -14.14 11.26 -9.52
CA ILE A 260 -13.29 12.08 -10.41
C ILE A 260 -12.60 11.26 -11.50
N GLU A 261 -12.25 11.93 -12.58
CA GLU A 261 -11.46 11.37 -13.68
C GLU A 261 -9.96 11.25 -13.33
N GLU A 262 -9.25 10.40 -14.06
CA GLU A 262 -7.83 10.11 -13.81
C GLU A 262 -6.93 11.34 -13.90
N GLU A 263 -7.19 12.21 -14.89
CA GLU A 263 -6.40 13.42 -15.14
C GLU A 263 -6.48 14.39 -13.96
N LEU A 264 -7.67 14.57 -13.39
CA LEU A 264 -7.89 15.44 -12.24
C LEU A 264 -7.25 14.86 -10.97
N ALA A 265 -7.35 13.54 -10.76
CA ALA A 265 -6.65 12.88 -9.65
C ALA A 265 -5.13 13.09 -9.74
N TRP A 266 -4.55 12.89 -10.94
CA TRP A 266 -3.13 13.14 -11.16
C TRP A 266 -2.76 14.62 -10.96
N HIS A 267 -3.59 15.56 -11.37
CA HIS A 267 -3.33 16.99 -11.18
C HIS A 267 -3.00 17.32 -9.71
N TYR A 268 -3.90 16.95 -8.78
CA TYR A 268 -3.70 17.24 -7.36
C TYR A 268 -2.64 16.36 -6.69
N ILE A 269 -2.52 15.08 -7.10
CA ILE A 269 -1.43 14.22 -6.63
C ILE A 269 -0.06 14.81 -6.99
N MET A 270 0.08 15.35 -8.21
CA MET A 270 1.33 15.97 -8.65
C MET A 270 1.59 17.33 -7.97
N LEU A 271 0.56 18.11 -7.67
CA LEU A 271 0.71 19.31 -6.83
C LEU A 271 1.21 18.94 -5.42
N ALA A 272 0.57 17.95 -4.79
CA ALA A 272 0.96 17.49 -3.47
C ALA A 272 2.39 16.92 -3.45
N SER A 273 2.73 16.13 -4.46
CA SER A 273 4.07 15.55 -4.62
C SER A 273 5.14 16.62 -4.79
N ARG A 274 4.91 17.63 -5.63
CA ARG A 274 5.88 18.73 -5.82
C ARG A 274 6.13 19.46 -4.52
N LYS A 275 5.08 19.79 -3.75
CA LYS A 275 5.21 20.43 -2.44
C LYS A 275 5.96 19.55 -1.44
N ALA A 276 5.69 18.24 -1.40
CA ALA A 276 6.42 17.32 -0.54
C ALA A 276 7.92 17.27 -0.86
N HIS A 277 8.27 17.10 -2.14
CA HIS A 277 9.67 17.03 -2.56
C HIS A 277 10.40 18.37 -2.47
N GLU A 278 9.67 19.49 -2.48
CA GLU A 278 10.24 20.80 -2.17
C GLU A 278 10.56 20.91 -0.68
N LEU A 279 9.66 20.49 0.21
CA LEU A 279 9.78 20.74 1.65
C LEU A 279 10.66 19.74 2.39
N PHE A 280 10.69 18.48 1.95
CA PHE A 280 11.33 17.38 2.68
C PHE A 280 12.55 16.85 1.95
N GLU A 281 13.63 16.61 2.69
CA GLU A 281 14.93 16.24 2.14
C GLU A 281 15.04 14.75 1.82
N SER A 282 14.19 13.92 2.44
CA SER A 282 14.14 12.47 2.26
C SER A 282 12.76 11.89 2.56
N GLU A 283 12.53 10.65 2.13
CA GLU A 283 11.33 9.88 2.49
C GLU A 283 11.20 9.75 4.01
N GLU A 284 12.31 9.53 4.72
CA GLU A 284 12.31 9.41 6.18
C GLU A 284 11.88 10.71 6.88
N ASP A 285 12.35 11.86 6.40
CA ASP A 285 11.96 13.18 6.92
C ASP A 285 10.47 13.46 6.64
N TYR A 286 9.99 13.13 5.44
CA TYR A 286 8.56 13.21 5.10
C TYR A 286 7.70 12.31 6.00
N GLN A 287 8.07 11.04 6.19
CA GLN A 287 7.30 10.11 7.01
C GLN A 287 7.32 10.50 8.50
N LYS A 288 8.44 11.00 9.00
CA LYS A 288 8.53 11.56 10.36
C LYS A 288 7.58 12.76 10.53
N ASN A 289 7.56 13.68 9.56
CA ASN A 289 6.64 14.82 9.59
C ASN A 289 5.17 14.37 9.47
N SER A 290 4.89 13.35 8.66
CA SER A 290 3.54 12.81 8.48
C SER A 290 3.00 12.26 9.80
N LEU A 291 3.79 11.47 10.52
CA LEU A 291 3.42 10.95 11.84
C LEU A 291 3.16 12.06 12.86
N MET A 292 4.01 13.09 12.87
CA MET A 292 3.83 14.26 13.73
C MET A 292 2.54 15.02 13.37
N GLY A 293 2.27 15.20 12.08
CA GLY A 293 1.09 15.89 11.57
C GLY A 293 -0.21 15.16 11.87
N PHE A 294 -0.25 13.83 11.70
CA PHE A 294 -1.40 13.01 12.09
C PHE A 294 -1.72 13.17 13.58
N LEU A 295 -0.71 13.03 14.43
CA LEU A 295 -0.85 13.20 15.88
C LEU A 295 -1.34 14.61 16.22
N TYR A 296 -0.71 15.64 15.68
CA TYR A 296 -1.10 17.03 15.92
C TYR A 296 -2.56 17.27 15.51
N TRP A 297 -2.94 16.83 14.32
CA TRP A 297 -4.30 17.01 13.82
C TRP A 297 -5.33 16.32 14.72
N HIS A 298 -5.06 15.10 15.19
CA HIS A 298 -5.94 14.41 16.15
C HIS A 298 -6.09 15.15 17.48
N ILE A 299 -5.03 15.81 17.96
CA ILE A 299 -5.05 16.54 19.23
C ILE A 299 -5.75 17.90 19.09
N CYS A 300 -5.43 18.65 18.03
CA CYS A 300 -5.74 20.08 17.93
C CYS A 300 -6.85 20.41 16.92
N CYS A 301 -7.05 19.58 15.90
CA CYS A 301 -7.93 19.89 14.76
C CYS A 301 -9.18 18.99 14.73
N TYR A 302 -9.07 17.72 15.15
CA TYR A 302 -10.18 16.79 15.12
C TYR A 302 -11.15 17.00 16.29
N ARG A 303 -12.41 17.27 15.97
CA ARG A 303 -13.46 17.71 16.91
C ARG A 303 -14.01 16.64 17.86
N ARG A 304 -13.53 15.39 17.81
CA ARG A 304 -13.83 14.38 18.83
C ARG A 304 -12.65 14.32 19.78
N LYS A 305 -12.81 14.81 21.02
CA LYS A 305 -11.79 14.77 22.07
C LYS A 305 -11.44 13.33 22.39
N LEU A 306 -10.51 12.75 21.64
CA LEU A 306 -9.93 11.45 21.93
C LEU A 306 -9.28 11.51 23.30
N THR A 307 -9.41 10.44 24.06
CA THR A 307 -8.68 10.25 25.31
C THR A 307 -7.18 10.10 25.02
N ASP A 308 -6.35 10.33 26.04
CA ASP A 308 -4.90 10.13 25.92
C ASP A 308 -4.55 8.71 25.41
N ALA A 309 -5.28 7.69 25.86
CA ALA A 309 -5.08 6.31 25.44
C ALA A 309 -5.45 6.08 23.96
N GLU A 310 -6.51 6.73 23.47
CA GLU A 310 -6.90 6.66 22.07
C GLU A 310 -5.89 7.38 21.16
N LEU A 311 -5.39 8.54 21.58
CA LEU A 311 -4.33 9.27 20.87
C LEU A 311 -3.04 8.45 20.78
N GLU A 312 -2.64 7.82 21.88
CA GLU A 312 -1.48 6.93 21.89
C GLU A 312 -1.69 5.72 20.98
N ALA A 313 -2.90 5.13 20.96
CA ALA A 313 -3.25 4.04 20.07
C ALA A 313 -3.20 4.45 18.59
N CYS A 314 -3.73 5.63 18.23
CA CYS A 314 -3.64 6.20 16.89
C CYS A 314 -2.18 6.40 16.46
N TYR A 315 -1.37 7.05 17.28
CA TYR A 315 0.06 7.25 16.98
C TYR A 315 0.80 5.92 16.78
N ARG A 316 0.57 4.94 17.68
CA ARG A 316 1.17 3.60 17.57
C ARG A 316 0.71 2.88 16.30
N TYR A 317 -0.52 3.10 15.86
CA TYR A 317 -1.07 2.51 14.65
C TYR A 317 -0.39 3.10 13.41
N ASP A 318 -0.31 4.43 13.28
CA ASP A 318 0.33 5.08 12.13
C ASP A 318 1.83 4.77 12.07
N LYS A 319 2.50 4.74 13.23
CA LYS A 319 3.92 4.38 13.33
C LYS A 319 4.20 2.98 12.80
N GLN A 320 3.29 2.02 12.99
CA GLN A 320 3.45 0.66 12.49
C GLN A 320 3.52 0.60 10.96
N PHE A 321 2.87 1.51 10.24
CA PHE A 321 2.92 1.55 8.78
C PHE A 321 4.35 1.76 8.29
N TRP A 322 5.00 2.80 8.79
CA TRP A 322 6.39 3.11 8.43
C TRP A 322 7.36 2.03 8.91
N GLU A 323 7.23 1.54 10.15
CA GLU A 323 8.12 0.50 10.66
C GLU A 323 8.01 -0.81 9.87
N HIS A 324 6.79 -1.21 9.49
CA HIS A 324 6.56 -2.41 8.70
C HIS A 324 7.08 -2.25 7.27
N TYR A 325 6.79 -1.11 6.64
CA TYR A 325 7.30 -0.78 5.30
C TYR A 325 8.83 -0.73 5.26
N SER A 326 9.45 0.07 6.13
CA SER A 326 10.91 0.24 6.18
C SER A 326 11.64 -1.07 6.48
N LYS A 327 11.08 -2.00 7.25
CA LYS A 327 11.74 -3.28 7.55
C LYS A 327 11.45 -4.39 6.54
N LYS A 328 10.25 -4.42 5.96
CA LYS A 328 9.77 -5.61 5.21
C LYS A 328 9.43 -5.36 3.75
N CYS A 329 9.20 -4.11 3.32
CA CYS A 329 8.80 -3.85 1.95
C CYS A 329 9.91 -4.20 0.97
N ARG A 330 9.57 -5.04 -0.02
CA ARG A 330 10.42 -5.43 -1.16
C ARG A 330 9.81 -5.02 -2.51
N TRP A 331 8.83 -4.11 -2.49
CA TRP A 331 8.16 -3.64 -3.71
C TRP A 331 9.09 -2.68 -4.47
N PRO A 332 9.02 -2.63 -5.81
CA PRO A 332 9.91 -1.77 -6.60
C PRO A 332 9.79 -0.29 -6.25
N ILE A 333 8.61 0.17 -5.83
CA ILE A 333 8.38 1.56 -5.39
C ILE A 333 9.34 2.02 -4.30
N ARG A 334 9.85 1.10 -3.47
CA ARG A 334 10.85 1.41 -2.44
C ARG A 334 12.18 1.90 -3.01
N ASN A 335 12.50 1.51 -4.23
CA ASN A 335 13.74 1.88 -4.90
C ASN A 335 13.57 3.14 -5.77
N VAL A 336 12.42 3.81 -5.69
CA VAL A 336 12.21 5.08 -6.38
C VAL A 336 13.07 6.14 -5.68
N PRO A 337 13.94 6.85 -6.43
CA PRO A 337 14.74 7.92 -5.86
C PRO A 337 13.86 9.04 -5.31
N TRP A 338 14.24 9.57 -4.15
CA TRP A 338 13.61 10.76 -3.58
C TRP A 338 13.93 12.00 -4.40
N GLY A 339 12.94 12.86 -4.59
CA GLY A 339 13.10 14.19 -5.18
C GLY A 339 12.91 14.22 -6.69
N ALA A 340 12.38 15.33 -7.20
CA ALA A 340 12.25 15.53 -8.63
C ALA A 340 13.63 15.39 -9.30
N SER A 341 13.72 14.52 -10.31
CA SER A 341 14.74 14.76 -11.34
C SER A 341 14.51 16.19 -11.82
N SER A 342 15.54 17.02 -11.65
CA SER A 342 15.49 18.46 -11.79
C SER A 342 15.06 18.86 -13.21
N VAL A 343 13.77 18.97 -13.46
CA VAL A 343 13.25 19.70 -14.61
C VAL A 343 12.77 21.04 -14.09
N LYS A 344 13.69 22.02 -14.13
CA LYS A 344 13.33 23.43 -14.06
C LYS A 344 12.42 23.70 -15.26
N TYR A 345 11.13 23.86 -15.04
CA TYR A 345 10.27 24.52 -16.02
C TYR A 345 10.48 26.02 -15.82
N SER A 346 11.21 26.61 -16.77
CA SER A 346 11.37 28.06 -16.96
C SER A 346 10.06 28.71 -17.36
#